data_AF-A0A7Y3AUJ9-F1
#
_entry.id   AF-A0A7Y3AUJ9-F1
#
_cell.length_a   1.000
_cell.length_b   1.000
_cell.length_c   1.000
_cell.angle_alpha   90.00
_cell.angle_beta   90.00
_cell.angle_gamma   90.00
#
_symmetry.space_group_name_H-M   'P 1'
#
loop_
_entity.id
_entity.type
_entity.pdbx_description
1 polymer ?
#
loop_
_entity_poly.entity_id
_entity_poly.type
_entity_poly.pdbx_seq_one_letter_code
_entity_poly.pdbx_strand_id
1 'polypeptide(L)'
;DLVRPYRVAESPVQFECKVTKVEALGKEGGAGNLIFSEVVKMHVHEAILDENGSIDQFKIDQVARMGGNWYSRANKGMFEVPKPLSRLGIGVDNIPEEIKSLKMLSGNDLGLLGNIENIPDKKEIDEFLDANDQISSIVRSKDSAELLKITREYLDNNKILSAWKVLLINSELNGNTRKN
;
A
#
# COMPACT_ATOMS: atom_id res chain seq x y z
N ASP A 1 36.28 -15.46 -7.80
CA ASP A 1 34.96 -15.65 -8.43
C ASP A 1 34.73 -17.11 -8.71
N LEU A 2 33.47 -17.56 -8.68
CA LEU A 2 33.01 -18.95 -8.75
C LEU A 2 32.54 -19.37 -10.16
N VAL A 3 32.43 -18.42 -11.09
CA VAL A 3 32.08 -18.66 -12.51
C VAL A 3 33.10 -18.03 -13.46
N ARG A 4 33.11 -18.46 -14.72
CA ARG A 4 34.03 -17.95 -15.76
C ARG A 4 33.61 -16.63 -16.41
N PRO A 5 32.32 -16.35 -16.69
CA PRO A 5 31.93 -15.11 -17.34
C PRO A 5 32.30 -13.87 -16.54
N TYR A 6 32.74 -12.82 -17.25
CA TYR A 6 33.07 -11.53 -16.63
C TYR A 6 31.81 -10.76 -16.24
N ARG A 7 31.97 -9.90 -15.22
CA ARG A 7 30.97 -8.93 -14.78
C ARG A 7 31.19 -7.58 -15.46
N VAL A 8 30.15 -6.75 -15.50
CA VAL A 8 30.24 -5.34 -15.92
C VAL A 8 30.66 -4.52 -14.70
N ALA A 9 31.76 -3.78 -14.81
CA ALA A 9 32.37 -3.06 -13.69
C ALA A 9 31.45 -1.95 -13.14
N GLU A 10 30.70 -1.29 -14.02
CA GLU A 10 29.81 -0.18 -13.69
C GLU A 10 28.48 -0.62 -13.05
N SER A 11 28.15 -1.91 -13.08
CA SER A 11 26.93 -2.40 -12.44
C SER A 11 27.08 -2.37 -10.91
N PRO A 12 26.13 -1.81 -10.14
CA PRO A 12 26.26 -1.75 -8.69
C PRO A 12 25.91 -3.08 -8.00
N VAL A 13 25.20 -3.97 -8.69
CA VAL A 13 24.88 -5.33 -8.23
C VAL A 13 25.15 -6.30 -9.38
N GLN A 14 25.81 -7.43 -9.09
CA GLN A 14 25.97 -8.51 -10.03
C GLN A 14 25.83 -9.87 -9.35
N PHE A 15 25.23 -10.81 -10.08
CA PHE A 15 25.12 -12.20 -9.65
C PHE A 15 26.04 -13.08 -10.50
N GLU A 16 26.80 -13.93 -9.84
CA GLU A 16 27.41 -15.08 -10.47
C GLU A 16 26.42 -16.23 -10.39
N CYS A 17 26.05 -16.79 -11.55
CA CYS A 17 25.03 -17.81 -11.64
C CYS A 17 25.52 -19.07 -12.35
N LYS A 18 25.03 -20.24 -11.92
CA LYS A 18 25.15 -21.51 -12.66
C LYS A 18 23.82 -21.81 -13.34
N VAL A 19 23.83 -22.01 -14.65
CA VAL A 19 22.62 -22.42 -15.39
C VAL A 19 22.26 -23.85 -15.00
N THR A 20 21.04 -24.04 -14.51
CA THR A 20 20.53 -25.34 -14.09
C THR A 20 19.60 -25.94 -15.14
N LYS A 21 18.90 -25.10 -15.90
CA LYS A 21 17.92 -25.54 -16.90
C LYS A 21 17.67 -24.45 -17.94
N VAL A 22 17.44 -24.85 -19.18
CA VAL A 22 17.01 -23.95 -20.27
C VAL A 22 15.77 -24.55 -20.90
N GLU A 23 14.69 -23.79 -20.97
CA GLU A 23 13.41 -24.19 -21.55
C GLU A 23 13.07 -23.29 -22.74
N ALA A 24 12.83 -23.89 -23.91
CA ALA A 24 12.38 -23.16 -25.09
C ALA A 24 10.90 -22.80 -24.94
N LEU A 25 10.54 -21.53 -25.18
CA LEU A 25 9.16 -21.06 -25.05
C LEU A 25 8.35 -21.20 -26.35
N GLY A 26 8.96 -21.69 -27.42
CA GLY A 26 8.33 -21.90 -28.72
C GLY A 26 9.26 -22.63 -29.68
N LYS A 27 8.72 -23.02 -30.84
CA LYS A 27 9.45 -23.76 -31.88
C LYS A 27 9.78 -22.91 -33.12
N GLU A 28 9.16 -21.75 -33.24
CA GLU A 28 9.32 -20.85 -34.38
C GLU A 28 10.31 -19.73 -34.09
N GLY A 29 10.78 -19.06 -35.15
CA GLY A 29 11.68 -17.92 -35.05
C GLY A 29 11.05 -16.76 -34.27
N GLY A 30 11.82 -16.16 -33.36
CA GLY A 30 11.37 -15.07 -32.49
C GLY A 30 10.88 -15.51 -31.11
N ALA A 31 10.74 -16.81 -30.86
CA ALA A 31 10.48 -17.32 -29.52
C ALA A 31 11.72 -17.18 -28.62
N GLY A 32 11.49 -16.86 -27.34
CA GLY A 32 12.55 -16.74 -26.33
C GLY A 32 12.90 -18.07 -25.65
N ASN A 33 13.96 -18.04 -24.84
CA ASN A 33 14.32 -19.12 -23.94
C ASN A 33 14.16 -18.65 -22.49
N LEU A 34 13.57 -19.50 -21.64
CA LEU A 34 13.53 -19.32 -20.20
C LEU A 34 14.74 -20.02 -19.58
N ILE A 35 15.61 -19.25 -18.93
CA ILE A 35 16.83 -19.75 -18.30
C ILE A 35 16.61 -19.77 -16.80
N PHE A 36 16.79 -20.95 -16.20
CA PHE A 36 16.84 -21.12 -14.75
C PHE A 36 18.30 -21.19 -14.33
N SER A 37 18.65 -20.43 -13.30
CA SER A 37 20.02 -20.37 -12.81
C SER A 37 20.07 -20.19 -11.30
N GLU A 38 21.01 -20.89 -10.67
CA GLU A 38 21.32 -20.78 -9.26
C GLU A 38 22.31 -19.64 -9.03
N VAL A 39 22.00 -18.70 -8.14
CA VAL A 39 22.94 -17.66 -7.71
C VAL A 39 23.95 -18.27 -6.74
N VAL A 40 25.22 -18.31 -7.13
CA VAL A 40 26.31 -18.88 -6.31
C VAL A 40 27.14 -17.83 -5.58
N LYS A 41 27.12 -16.58 -6.05
CA LYS A 41 27.76 -15.44 -5.39
C LYS A 41 27.09 -14.13 -5.81
N MET A 42 26.92 -13.22 -4.86
CA MET A 42 26.44 -11.86 -5.08
C MET A 42 27.58 -10.88 -4.82
N HIS A 43 27.70 -9.87 -5.69
CA HIS A 43 28.58 -8.73 -5.51
C HIS A 43 27.72 -7.48 -5.43
N VAL A 44 27.94 -6.66 -4.40
CA VAL A 44 27.20 -5.42 -4.15
C VAL A 44 28.22 -4.32 -3.90
N HIS A 45 28.10 -3.22 -4.63
CA HIS A 45 28.96 -2.06 -4.44
C HIS A 45 28.56 -1.31 -3.16
N GLU A 46 29.50 -1.05 -2.25
CA GLU A 46 29.19 -0.46 -0.93
C GLU A 46 28.48 0.90 -1.01
N ALA A 47 28.73 1.67 -2.08
CA ALA A 47 28.07 2.96 -2.33
C ALA A 47 26.54 2.90 -2.40
N ILE A 48 25.93 1.73 -2.65
CA ILE A 48 24.46 1.57 -2.68
C ILE A 48 23.90 0.96 -1.39
N LEU A 49 24.72 0.79 -0.35
CA LEU A 49 24.29 0.30 0.94
C LEU A 49 23.86 1.44 1.86
N ASP A 50 22.95 1.14 2.78
CA ASP A 50 22.60 1.98 3.92
C ASP A 50 23.51 1.68 5.13
N GLU A 51 23.29 2.41 6.22
CA GLU A 51 24.06 2.28 7.46
C GLU A 51 23.93 0.88 8.11
N ASN A 52 22.90 0.12 7.76
CA ASN A 52 22.66 -1.24 8.23
C ASN A 52 23.24 -2.31 7.28
N GLY A 53 23.95 -1.90 6.23
CA GLY A 53 24.49 -2.80 5.20
C GLY A 53 23.42 -3.39 4.27
N SER A 54 22.20 -2.86 4.28
CA SER A 54 21.13 -3.24 3.36
C SER A 54 21.15 -2.36 2.10
N ILE A 55 20.54 -2.83 1.00
CA ILE A 55 20.45 -2.04 -0.24
C ILE A 55 19.52 -0.85 -0.02
N ASP A 56 20.07 0.35 -0.16
CA ASP A 56 19.30 1.58 -0.20
C ASP A 56 18.60 1.70 -1.56
N GLN A 57 17.26 1.73 -1.52
CA GLN A 57 16.41 1.71 -2.72
C GLN A 57 16.55 3.00 -3.56
N PHE A 58 16.89 4.14 -2.95
CA PHE A 58 17.11 5.38 -3.66
C PHE A 58 18.50 5.43 -4.30
N LYS A 59 19.53 4.89 -3.62
CA LYS A 59 20.91 4.87 -4.14
C LYS A 59 21.11 3.89 -5.30
N ILE A 60 20.46 2.72 -5.29
CA ILE A 60 20.60 1.73 -6.38
C ILE A 60 20.00 2.20 -7.72
N ASP A 61 19.00 3.10 -7.68
CA ASP A 61 18.38 3.77 -8.82
C ASP A 61 18.15 2.89 -10.07
N GLN A 62 17.34 1.85 -9.87
CA GLN A 62 17.04 0.85 -10.92
C GLN A 62 16.29 1.48 -12.10
N VAL A 63 16.53 0.93 -13.29
CA VAL A 63 15.85 1.31 -14.52
C VAL A 63 14.81 0.26 -14.89
N ALA A 64 13.56 0.68 -15.09
CA ALA A 64 12.47 -0.16 -15.58
C ALA A 64 12.24 0.04 -17.09
N ARG A 65 11.95 -1.04 -17.82
CA ARG A 65 11.54 -0.99 -19.25
C ARG A 65 10.01 -1.00 -19.35
N MET A 66 9.45 -0.03 -20.07
CA MET A 66 8.00 0.24 -20.11
C MET A 66 7.29 -0.18 -21.42
N GLY A 67 8.00 -0.85 -22.34
CA GLY A 67 7.52 -1.17 -23.69
C GLY A 67 7.96 -0.14 -24.74
N GLY A 68 8.10 -0.57 -26.00
CA GLY A 68 8.75 0.26 -27.03
C GLY A 68 10.13 0.74 -26.55
N ASN A 69 10.50 1.97 -26.86
CA ASN A 69 11.77 2.59 -26.40
C ASN A 69 11.66 3.32 -25.06
N TRP A 70 10.60 3.08 -24.28
CA TRP A 70 10.34 3.81 -23.04
C TRP A 70 10.97 3.15 -21.82
N TYR A 71 11.50 3.99 -20.95
CA TYR A 71 12.15 3.61 -19.70
C TYR A 71 11.72 4.55 -18.56
N SER A 72 11.80 4.06 -17.33
CA SER A 72 11.57 4.83 -16.12
C SER A 72 12.67 4.59 -15.09
N ARG A 73 12.89 5.58 -14.21
CA ARG A 73 13.78 5.45 -13.04
C ARG A 73 12.93 5.11 -11.83
N ALA A 74 13.25 4.01 -11.15
CA ALA A 74 12.49 3.54 -10.00
C ALA A 74 12.44 4.61 -8.91
N ASN A 75 13.58 5.26 -8.61
CA ASN A 75 13.71 6.24 -7.53
C ASN A 75 12.80 7.48 -7.66
N LYS A 76 12.27 7.76 -8.85
CA LYS A 76 11.34 8.89 -9.06
C LYS A 76 9.89 8.54 -8.71
N GLY A 77 9.55 7.27 -8.65
CA GLY A 77 8.18 6.78 -8.45
C GLY A 77 8.00 5.91 -7.21
N MET A 78 9.02 5.80 -6.35
CA MET A 78 8.89 5.02 -5.12
C MET A 78 8.03 5.76 -4.10
N PHE A 79 7.15 5.01 -3.46
CA PHE A 79 6.43 5.40 -2.26
C PHE A 79 6.40 4.20 -1.32
N GLU A 80 6.38 4.47 -0.02
CA GLU A 80 6.36 3.43 0.98
C GLU A 80 4.93 3.04 1.31
N VAL A 81 4.62 1.75 1.20
CA VAL A 81 3.43 1.15 1.80
C VAL A 81 3.94 0.32 2.97
N PRO A 82 3.62 0.69 4.23
CA PRO A 82 4.06 -0.08 5.37
C PRO A 82 3.56 -1.51 5.21
N LYS A 83 4.44 -2.49 5.40
CA LYS A 83 4.02 -3.89 5.48
C LYS A 83 2.91 -3.96 6.52
N PRO A 84 1.77 -4.63 6.27
CA PRO A 84 0.80 -4.89 7.31
C PRO A 84 1.53 -5.69 8.40
N LEU A 85 1.91 -4.99 9.48
CA LEU A 85 2.80 -5.50 10.54
C LEU A 85 2.03 -6.54 11.34
N SER A 86 1.95 -7.80 10.89
CA SER A 86 1.42 -8.97 11.63
C SER A 86 -0.02 -8.86 12.19
N ARG A 87 -0.62 -7.69 12.09
CA ARG A 87 -1.92 -7.32 12.59
C ARG A 87 -2.86 -7.56 11.43
N LEU A 88 -3.65 -8.63 11.55
CA LEU A 88 -4.77 -8.84 10.65
C LEU A 88 -5.67 -7.61 10.81
N GLY A 89 -5.64 -6.74 9.81
CA GLY A 89 -6.69 -5.75 9.66
C GLY A 89 -8.02 -6.49 9.55
N ILE A 90 -9.11 -5.82 9.90
CA ILE A 90 -10.46 -6.40 9.80
C ILE A 90 -10.78 -6.89 8.38
N GLY A 91 -10.13 -6.33 7.35
CA GLY A 91 -10.40 -6.64 5.95
C GLY A 91 -11.66 -5.94 5.45
N VAL A 92 -11.76 -5.78 4.13
CA VAL A 92 -12.90 -5.08 3.49
C VAL A 92 -14.22 -5.81 3.75
N ASP A 93 -14.19 -7.14 3.84
CA ASP A 93 -15.38 -7.97 4.04
C ASP A 93 -16.10 -7.68 5.37
N ASN A 94 -15.35 -7.35 6.42
CA ASN A 94 -15.88 -7.07 7.76
C ASN A 94 -16.31 -5.61 7.97
N ILE A 95 -16.21 -4.75 6.95
CA ILE A 95 -16.74 -3.38 6.99
C ILE A 95 -18.28 -3.45 6.88
N PRO A 96 -19.05 -2.72 7.73
CA PRO A 96 -20.50 -2.66 7.63
C PRO A 96 -21.01 -2.22 6.24
N GLU A 97 -22.08 -2.85 5.75
CA GLU A 97 -22.65 -2.56 4.41
C GLU A 97 -23.11 -1.11 4.27
N GLU A 98 -23.56 -0.49 5.36
CA GLU A 98 -23.96 0.92 5.39
C GLU A 98 -22.80 1.85 5.04
N ILE A 99 -21.57 1.47 5.39
CA ILE A 99 -20.36 2.21 5.07
C ILE A 99 -19.86 1.83 3.67
N LYS A 100 -19.83 0.53 3.33
CA LYS A 100 -19.37 0.06 2.00
C LYS A 100 -20.20 0.61 0.84
N SER A 101 -21.50 0.87 1.08
CA SER A 101 -22.42 1.41 0.08
C SER A 101 -22.34 2.94 -0.09
N LEU A 102 -21.49 3.64 0.67
CA LEU A 102 -21.30 5.08 0.52
C LEU A 102 -20.58 5.38 -0.81
N LYS A 103 -21.28 6.06 -1.72
CA LYS A 103 -20.77 6.45 -3.06
C LYS A 103 -19.49 7.30 -3.04
N MET A 104 -19.18 7.92 -1.90
CA MET A 104 -17.98 8.74 -1.70
C MET A 104 -16.69 7.90 -1.59
N LEU A 105 -16.79 6.64 -1.15
CA LEU A 105 -15.62 5.79 -0.89
C LEU A 105 -15.19 5.07 -2.17
N SER A 106 -13.90 5.17 -2.50
CA SER A 106 -13.26 4.39 -3.55
C SER A 106 -12.82 3.01 -3.04
N GLY A 107 -12.44 2.11 -3.96
CA GLY A 107 -11.85 0.82 -3.59
C GLY A 107 -10.56 0.96 -2.76
N ASN A 108 -9.78 2.02 -3.01
CA ASN A 108 -8.60 2.32 -2.20
C ASN A 108 -8.98 2.78 -0.78
N ASP A 109 -10.02 3.62 -0.64
CA ASP A 109 -10.50 4.07 0.67
C ASP A 109 -11.01 2.89 1.50
N LEU A 110 -11.73 1.94 0.89
CA LEU A 110 -12.16 0.71 1.55
C LEU A 110 -10.97 -0.17 1.97
N GLY A 111 -9.92 -0.25 1.13
CA GLY A 111 -8.68 -0.95 1.48
C GLY A 111 -7.97 -0.33 2.69
N LEU A 112 -7.93 1.01 2.75
CA LEU A 112 -7.37 1.74 3.90
C LEU A 112 -8.20 1.53 5.17
N LEU A 113 -9.54 1.62 5.07
CA LEU A 113 -10.44 1.39 6.18
C LEU A 113 -10.37 -0.06 6.68
N GLY A 114 -10.19 -1.04 5.80
CA GLY A 114 -10.05 -2.46 6.17
C GLY A 114 -8.72 -2.83 6.81
N ASN A 115 -7.74 -1.91 6.83
CA ASN A 115 -6.42 -2.14 7.41
C ASN A 115 -6.35 -1.80 8.92
N ILE A 116 -7.46 -1.42 9.56
CA ILE A 116 -7.51 -1.21 11.01
C ILE A 116 -7.60 -2.55 11.76
N GLU A 117 -7.04 -2.62 12.96
CA GLU A 117 -7.09 -3.83 13.80
C GLU A 117 -8.48 -4.11 14.37
N ASN A 118 -9.13 -3.08 14.91
CA ASN A 118 -10.44 -3.18 15.53
C ASN A 118 -11.26 -1.94 15.17
N ILE A 119 -12.54 -2.14 14.86
CA ILE A 119 -13.49 -1.05 14.67
C ILE A 119 -13.60 -0.27 16.00
N PRO A 120 -13.51 1.07 15.99
CA PRO A 120 -13.58 1.85 17.22
C PRO A 120 -14.83 1.55 18.04
N ASP A 121 -14.67 1.39 19.34
CA ASP A 121 -15.80 1.15 20.25
C ASP A 121 -16.54 2.44 20.62
N LYS A 122 -17.67 2.31 21.32
CA LYS A 122 -18.48 3.47 21.75
C LYS A 122 -17.71 4.43 22.65
N LYS A 123 -16.85 3.91 23.52
CA LYS A 123 -16.06 4.73 24.45
C LYS A 123 -15.08 5.60 23.66
N GLU A 124 -14.42 5.02 22.66
CA GLU A 124 -13.50 5.75 21.78
C GLU A 124 -14.21 6.80 20.91
N ILE A 125 -15.47 6.57 20.57
CA ILE A 125 -16.33 7.55 19.85
C ILE A 125 -16.73 8.69 20.79
N ASP A 126 -17.16 8.38 22.01
CA ASP A 126 -17.55 9.39 23.00
C ASP A 126 -16.36 10.30 23.37
N GLU A 127 -15.19 9.71 23.65
CA GLU A 127 -13.95 10.47 23.90
C GLU A 127 -13.57 11.37 22.71
N PHE A 128 -13.87 10.92 21.48
CA PHE A 128 -13.61 11.71 20.27
C PHE A 128 -14.59 12.87 20.10
N LEU A 129 -15.85 12.69 20.47
CA LEU A 129 -16.86 13.75 20.48
C LEU A 129 -16.54 14.83 21.52
N ASP A 130 -16.13 14.41 22.72
CA ASP A 130 -15.73 15.32 23.80
C ASP A 130 -14.48 16.14 23.44
N ALA A 131 -13.56 15.55 22.65
CA ALA A 131 -12.36 16.22 22.19
C ALA A 131 -12.57 17.14 20.96
N ASN A 132 -13.68 17.00 20.24
CA ASN A 132 -13.93 17.72 18.97
C ASN A 132 -15.28 18.44 18.97
N ASP A 133 -15.27 19.67 19.51
CA ASP A 133 -16.47 20.53 19.60
C ASP A 133 -17.18 20.75 18.27
N GLN A 134 -16.43 20.87 17.17
CA GLN A 134 -16.99 21.01 15.83
C GLN A 134 -17.83 19.79 15.43
N ILE A 135 -17.32 18.59 15.64
CA ILE A 135 -18.03 17.35 15.26
C ILE A 135 -19.25 17.19 16.16
N SER A 136 -19.12 17.45 17.46
CA SER A 136 -20.23 17.46 18.40
C SER A 136 -21.35 18.42 18.00
N SER A 137 -21.02 19.59 17.47
CA SER A 137 -22.02 20.54 16.95
C SER A 137 -22.74 20.03 15.70
N ILE A 138 -22.02 19.39 14.78
CA ILE A 138 -22.56 18.82 13.53
C ILE A 138 -23.47 17.62 13.80
N VAL A 139 -23.12 16.80 14.79
CA VAL A 139 -23.96 15.69 15.26
C VAL A 139 -25.28 16.20 15.82
N ARG A 140 -25.26 17.30 16.59
CA ARG A 140 -26.47 17.94 17.12
C ARG A 140 -27.34 18.54 16.02
N SER A 141 -26.75 19.09 14.96
CA SER A 141 -27.49 19.61 13.80
C SER A 141 -27.96 18.50 12.84
N LYS A 142 -27.57 17.24 13.05
CA LYS A 142 -27.87 16.08 12.20
C LYS A 142 -27.46 16.28 10.73
N ASP A 143 -26.37 17.00 10.50
CA ASP A 143 -25.90 17.27 9.14
C ASP A 143 -24.97 16.15 8.65
N SER A 144 -25.58 15.13 8.05
CA SER A 144 -24.85 13.99 7.47
C SER A 144 -23.91 14.40 6.32
N ALA A 145 -24.18 15.50 5.62
CA ALA A 145 -23.35 15.92 4.49
C ALA A 145 -22.00 16.48 4.98
N GLU A 146 -22.01 17.28 6.05
CA GLU A 146 -20.78 17.82 6.63
C GLU A 146 -19.93 16.73 7.28
N LEU A 147 -20.56 15.71 7.89
CA LEU A 147 -19.84 14.53 8.43
C LEU A 147 -19.11 13.76 7.33
N LEU A 148 -19.74 13.56 6.17
CA LEU A 148 -19.09 12.90 5.03
C LEU A 148 -17.93 13.73 4.47
N LYS A 149 -18.06 15.05 4.44
CA LYS A 149 -16.99 15.95 4.01
C LYS A 149 -15.78 15.88 4.96
N ILE A 150 -16.00 15.90 6.26
CA ILE A 150 -14.95 15.72 7.28
C ILE A 150 -14.31 14.34 7.15
N THR A 151 -15.11 13.30 6.90
CA THR A 151 -14.60 11.95 6.64
C THR A 151 -13.63 11.96 5.45
N ARG A 152 -13.95 12.67 4.36
CA ARG A 152 -13.07 12.77 3.19
C ARG A 152 -11.75 13.43 3.58
N GLU A 153 -11.82 14.54 4.30
CA GLU A 153 -10.63 15.25 4.78
C GLU A 153 -9.74 14.35 5.64
N TYR A 154 -10.32 13.53 6.52
CA TYR A 154 -9.54 12.58 7.31
C TYR A 154 -8.90 11.47 6.47
N LEU A 155 -9.60 10.94 5.46
CA LEU A 155 -9.02 9.95 4.55
C LEU A 155 -7.86 10.55 3.74
N ASP A 156 -8.03 11.76 3.22
CA ASP A 156 -7.00 12.46 2.42
C ASP A 156 -5.76 12.79 3.26
N ASN A 157 -5.92 13.05 4.56
CA ASN A 157 -4.83 13.28 5.51
C ASN A 157 -4.33 12.00 6.20
N ASN A 158 -4.74 10.82 5.72
CA ASN A 158 -4.34 9.51 6.26
C ASN A 158 -4.68 9.29 7.75
N LYS A 159 -5.71 9.97 8.26
CA LYS A 159 -6.23 9.86 9.64
C LYS A 159 -7.36 8.83 9.70
N ILE A 160 -7.01 7.57 9.45
CA ILE A 160 -7.98 6.47 9.24
C ILE A 160 -8.89 6.20 10.44
N LEU A 161 -8.35 6.22 11.67
CA LEU A 161 -9.16 6.01 12.88
C LEU A 161 -10.18 7.14 13.09
N SER A 162 -9.81 8.39 12.82
CA SER A 162 -10.73 9.53 12.89
C SER A 162 -11.83 9.42 11.85
N ALA A 163 -11.49 9.02 10.62
CA ALA A 163 -12.47 8.75 9.56
C ALA A 163 -13.47 7.66 9.99
N TRP A 164 -12.99 6.57 10.59
CA TRP A 164 -13.85 5.50 11.13
C TRP A 164 -14.84 5.99 12.19
N LYS A 165 -14.38 6.80 13.15
CA LYS A 165 -15.26 7.36 14.19
C LYS A 165 -16.37 8.21 13.58
N VAL A 166 -16.04 9.09 12.63
CA VAL A 166 -17.04 9.92 11.93
C VAL A 166 -18.02 9.08 11.10
N LEU A 167 -17.53 8.04 10.43
CA LEU A 167 -18.37 7.11 9.66
C LEU A 167 -19.38 6.36 10.55
N LEU A 168 -18.93 5.89 11.73
CA LEU A 168 -19.80 5.21 12.69
C LEU A 168 -20.86 6.16 13.24
N ILE A 169 -20.47 7.39 13.61
CA ILE A 169 -21.40 8.44 14.04
C ILE A 169 -22.46 8.72 12.95
N ASN A 170 -22.03 8.86 11.70
CA ASN A 170 -22.94 9.08 10.58
C ASN A 170 -23.87 7.88 10.35
N SER A 171 -23.37 6.65 10.52
CA SER A 171 -24.19 5.43 10.43
C SER A 171 -25.25 5.36 11.52
N GLU A 172 -24.90 5.68 12.78
CA GLU A 172 -25.86 5.73 13.90
C GLU A 172 -26.95 6.79 13.70
N LEU A 173 -26.58 7.97 13.18
CA LEU A 173 -27.52 9.04 12.85
C LEU A 173 -28.54 8.59 11.79
N ASN A 174 -28.09 7.91 10.74
CA ASN A 174 -28.95 7.45 9.64
C ASN A 174 -29.71 6.15 9.95
N GLY A 175 -29.18 5.32 10.85
CA GLY A 175 -29.81 4.08 11.33
C GLY A 175 -31.02 4.33 12.22
N ASN A 176 -31.00 5.41 13.03
CA ASN A 176 -32.16 5.84 13.81
C ASN A 176 -33.30 6.39 12.94
N THR A 177 -33.00 6.90 11.74
CA THR A 177 -34.01 7.41 10.80
C THR A 177 -34.74 6.31 10.04
N ARG A 178 -34.18 5.08 9.95
CA ARG A 178 -34.81 3.92 9.27
C ARG A 178 -35.73 3.09 10.17
N LYS A 179 -35.79 3.37 11.47
CA LYS A 179 -36.64 2.66 12.45
C LYS A 179 -37.96 3.38 12.80
N ASN A 180 -38.29 4.49 12.15
CA ASN A 180 -39.58 5.17 12.26
C ASN A 180 -40.32 5.15 10.93
#